data_AF-A0A2W5ZU82-F1
#
_entry.id   AF-A0A2W5ZU82-F1
#
_cell.length_a   1.000
_cell.length_b   1.000
_cell.length_c   1.000
_cell.angle_alpha   90.00
_cell.angle_beta   90.00
_cell.angle_gamma   90.00
#
_symmetry.space_group_name_H-M   'P 1'
#
loop_
_entity.id
_entity.type
_entity.pdbx_description
1 polymer ?
#
loop_
_entity_poly.entity_id
_entity_poly.type
_entity_poly.pdbx_seq_one_letter_code
_entity_poly.pdbx_strand_id
1 'polypeptide(L)'
;MPSTGDKPSDNGTAVATGFTVIFYKSSRSRRLRTGGFTLVEALVATTLIGIGVVSTIGALTKLNSFADMSRNGTGVCAAALNQIDLIQSDGPFNPQKTNNDGTPQIPPELVLGVHDPANVVVYQYKDPANNSNIVIVPGVMTTTVTDLNPGSTTVYIYKAVVTVTYTYLNRNYSFSMSTIRTSDI
;
A
#
# COMPACT_ATOMS: atom_id res chain seq x y z
N MET A 1 2.63 -25.68 -41.19
CA MET A 1 2.26 -24.25 -41.16
C MET A 1 1.91 -23.90 -39.72
N PRO A 2 2.77 -23.19 -38.96
CA PRO A 2 2.44 -22.77 -37.61
C PRO A 2 1.83 -21.35 -37.63
N SER A 3 0.70 -21.21 -36.96
CA SER A 3 -0.01 -19.96 -36.70
C SER A 3 0.70 -19.22 -35.56
N THR A 4 1.23 -18.03 -35.85
CA THR A 4 1.74 -17.06 -34.89
C THR A 4 0.57 -16.38 -34.17
N GLY A 5 0.39 -16.72 -32.89
CA GLY A 5 -0.55 -16.04 -32.01
C GLY A 5 0.06 -14.75 -31.46
N ASP A 6 -0.54 -13.61 -31.84
CA ASP A 6 -0.26 -12.29 -31.29
C ASP A 6 -0.67 -12.21 -29.81
N LYS A 7 0.23 -11.65 -28.99
CA LYS A 7 -0.06 -11.25 -27.61
C LYS A 7 -0.67 -9.84 -27.60
N PRO A 8 -1.75 -9.58 -26.84
CA PRO A 8 -2.21 -8.23 -26.62
C PRO A 8 -1.20 -7.44 -25.77
N SER A 9 -0.77 -6.31 -26.30
CA SER A 9 0.02 -5.29 -25.62
C SER A 9 -0.91 -4.47 -24.73
N ASP A 10 -0.91 -4.74 -23.42
CA ASP A 10 -1.58 -3.91 -22.42
C ASP A 10 -0.85 -2.57 -22.29
N ASN A 11 -1.18 -1.64 -23.19
CA ASN A 11 -0.86 -0.23 -23.05
C ASN A 11 -1.73 0.35 -21.94
N GLY A 12 -1.24 0.30 -20.71
CA GLY A 12 -1.81 1.02 -19.58
C GLY A 12 -1.83 2.52 -19.89
N THR A 13 -3.02 3.06 -20.12
CA THR A 13 -3.27 4.47 -20.39
C THR A 13 -2.98 5.27 -19.13
N ALA A 14 -1.83 5.92 -19.07
CA ALA A 14 -1.55 6.93 -18.04
C ALA A 14 -2.55 8.09 -18.24
N VAL A 15 -3.46 8.26 -17.30
CA VAL A 15 -4.36 9.43 -17.27
C VAL A 15 -3.54 10.61 -16.75
N ALA A 16 -2.89 11.31 -17.66
CA ALA A 16 -2.28 12.60 -17.37
C ALA A 16 -3.39 13.65 -17.26
N THR A 17 -3.72 14.07 -16.04
CA THR A 17 -4.56 15.25 -15.81
C THR A 17 -3.76 16.50 -16.15
N GLY A 18 -3.81 16.88 -17.43
CA GLY A 18 -3.29 18.15 -17.90
C GLY A 18 -4.19 19.29 -17.43
N PHE A 19 -3.76 20.05 -16.43
CA PHE A 19 -4.41 21.31 -16.09
C PHE A 19 -4.02 22.35 -17.16
N THR A 20 -4.92 22.58 -18.11
CA THR A 20 -4.73 23.64 -19.10
C THR A 20 -5.08 24.97 -18.45
N VAL A 21 -4.07 25.77 -18.12
CA VAL A 21 -4.27 27.15 -17.68
C VAL A 21 -4.46 28.01 -18.93
N ILE A 22 -5.71 28.34 -19.24
CA ILE A 22 -6.04 29.30 -20.30
C ILE A 22 -5.81 30.70 -19.75
N PHE A 23 -4.69 31.32 -20.13
CA PHE A 23 -4.45 32.72 -19.85
C PHE A 23 -5.26 33.59 -20.81
N TYR A 24 -6.35 34.17 -20.33
CA TYR A 24 -7.03 35.24 -21.05
C TYR A 24 -6.11 36.48 -21.09
N LYS A 25 -5.53 36.74 -22.26
CA LYS A 25 -4.74 37.95 -22.52
C LYS A 25 -5.67 39.17 -22.49
N SER A 26 -5.82 39.77 -21.31
CA SER A 26 -6.43 41.10 -21.17
C SER A 26 -5.51 42.13 -21.82
N SER A 27 -5.81 42.52 -23.07
CA SER A 27 -5.10 43.58 -23.78
C SER A 27 -5.51 44.97 -23.28
N ARG A 28 -5.31 45.24 -21.99
CA ARG A 28 -5.21 46.62 -21.50
C ARG A 28 -3.74 46.97 -21.44
N SER A 29 -3.24 47.54 -22.54
CA SER A 29 -1.98 48.31 -22.55
C SER A 29 -2.14 49.50 -21.62
N ARG A 30 -1.90 49.29 -20.33
CA ARG A 30 -1.56 50.38 -19.42
C ARG A 30 -0.14 50.74 -19.79
N ARG A 31 0.07 51.97 -20.24
CA ARG A 31 1.39 52.59 -20.29
C ARG A 31 2.01 52.40 -18.90
N LEU A 32 2.91 51.45 -18.75
CA LEU A 32 3.77 51.35 -17.59
C LEU A 32 4.58 52.63 -17.64
N ARG A 33 4.24 53.61 -16.79
CA ARG A 33 5.21 54.61 -16.41
C ARG A 33 6.41 53.83 -15.91
N THR A 34 7.55 54.01 -16.54
CA THR A 34 8.84 53.45 -16.14
C THR A 34 9.24 54.08 -14.81
N GLY A 35 8.55 53.73 -13.73
CA GLY A 35 9.03 53.92 -12.38
C GLY A 35 10.02 52.79 -12.13
N GLY A 36 11.31 53.11 -12.00
CA GLY A 36 12.28 52.10 -11.57
C GLY A 36 11.81 51.50 -10.25
N PHE A 37 11.88 50.17 -10.11
CA PHE A 37 11.69 49.54 -8.81
C PHE A 37 12.63 50.20 -7.82
N THR A 38 12.11 50.62 -6.68
CA THR A 38 12.97 51.06 -5.60
C THR A 38 13.82 49.86 -5.17
N LEU A 39 15.08 50.09 -4.80
CA LEU A 39 15.98 49.03 -4.33
C LEU A 39 15.32 48.20 -3.22
N VAL A 40 14.52 48.85 -2.38
CA VAL A 40 13.74 48.23 -1.30
C VAL A 40 12.71 47.24 -1.83
N GLU A 41 11.93 47.59 -2.86
CA GLU A 41 10.94 46.67 -3.46
C GLU A 41 11.61 45.44 -4.07
N ALA A 42 12.75 45.63 -4.76
CA ALA A 42 13.51 44.51 -5.32
C ALA A 42 14.04 43.59 -4.21
N LEU A 43 14.56 44.16 -3.11
CA LEU A 43 15.04 43.41 -1.96
C LEU A 43 13.90 42.59 -1.34
N VAL A 44 12.74 43.19 -1.08
CA VAL A 44 11.57 42.50 -0.52
C VAL A 44 11.08 41.40 -1.46
N ALA A 45 11.06 41.62 -2.78
CA ALA A 45 10.65 40.59 -3.73
C ALA A 45 11.61 39.39 -3.70
N THR A 46 12.93 39.62 -3.70
CA THR A 46 13.92 38.53 -3.67
C THR A 46 13.88 37.74 -2.37
N THR A 47 13.61 38.37 -1.22
CA THR A 47 13.50 37.65 0.06
C THR A 47 12.25 36.76 0.10
N LEU A 48 11.11 37.25 -0.39
CA LEU A 48 9.88 36.45 -0.47
C LEU A 48 10.04 35.26 -1.43
N ILE A 49 10.72 35.43 -2.56
CA ILE A 49 11.04 34.33 -3.48
C ILE A 49 11.95 33.31 -2.79
N GLY A 50 13.00 33.78 -2.11
CA GLY A 50 13.94 32.89 -1.40
C GLY A 50 13.23 32.02 -0.34
N ILE A 51 12.38 32.63 0.49
CA ILE A 51 11.58 31.91 1.49
C ILE A 51 10.62 30.92 0.81
N GLY A 52 9.97 31.33 -0.29
CA GLY A 52 9.08 30.49 -1.08
C GLY A 52 9.77 29.24 -1.64
N VAL A 53 10.97 29.38 -2.21
CA VAL A 53 11.73 28.26 -2.77
C VAL A 53 12.15 27.27 -1.68
N VAL A 54 12.72 27.75 -0.58
CA VAL A 54 13.16 26.88 0.53
C VAL A 54 11.98 26.11 1.14
N SER A 55 10.85 26.78 1.35
CA SER A 55 9.65 26.12 1.89
C SER A 55 9.11 25.04 0.95
N THR A 56 9.14 25.30 -0.36
CA THR A 56 8.65 24.37 -1.39
C THR A 56 9.54 23.14 -1.50
N ILE A 57 10.87 23.30 -1.48
CA ILE A 57 11.81 22.16 -1.48
C ILE A 57 11.57 21.28 -0.25
N GLY A 58 11.42 21.87 0.93
CA GLY A 58 11.12 21.13 2.16
C GLY A 58 9.80 20.38 2.10
N ALA A 59 8.77 20.97 1.50
CA ALA A 59 7.48 20.31 1.29
C ALA A 59 7.59 19.14 0.30
N LEU A 60 8.28 19.32 -0.83
CA LEU A 60 8.47 18.28 -1.84
C LEU A 60 9.23 17.06 -1.29
N THR A 61 10.27 17.28 -0.49
CA THR A 61 10.99 16.17 0.17
C THR A 61 10.07 15.35 1.07
N LYS A 62 9.16 15.99 1.82
CA LYS A 62 8.18 15.29 2.67
C LYS A 62 7.10 14.58 1.85
N LEU A 63 6.69 15.12 0.71
CA LEU A 63 5.73 14.45 -0.18
C LEU A 63 6.33 13.19 -0.81
N ASN A 64 7.61 13.24 -1.18
CA ASN A 64 8.32 12.05 -1.69
C ASN A 64 8.38 10.94 -0.62
N SER A 65 8.73 11.28 0.63
CA SER A 65 8.77 10.27 1.69
C SER A 65 7.39 9.69 2.02
N PHE A 66 6.33 10.51 1.91
CA PHE A 66 4.95 10.03 2.05
C PHE A 66 4.56 9.08 0.90
N ALA A 67 4.95 9.40 -0.34
CA ALA A 67 4.68 8.53 -1.49
C ALA A 67 5.36 7.16 -1.33
N ASP A 68 6.60 7.12 -0.85
CA ASP A 68 7.30 5.85 -0.62
C ASP A 68 6.65 5.04 0.52
N MET A 69 6.25 5.69 1.60
CA MET A 69 5.51 5.04 2.69
C MET A 69 4.15 4.50 2.20
N SER A 70 3.45 5.23 1.33
CA SER A 70 2.19 4.78 0.73
C SER A 70 2.38 3.53 -0.11
N ARG A 71 3.45 3.44 -0.90
CA ARG A 71 3.76 2.25 -1.71
C ARG A 71 4.02 1.02 -0.85
N ASN A 72 4.80 1.19 0.22
CA ASN A 72 5.01 0.14 1.22
C ASN A 72 3.67 -0.28 1.85
N GLY A 73 2.81 0.68 2.20
CA GLY A 73 1.47 0.41 2.75
C GLY A 73 0.60 -0.42 1.81
N THR A 74 0.59 -0.11 0.51
CA THR A 74 -0.13 -0.91 -0.49
C THR A 74 0.40 -2.33 -0.60
N GLY A 75 1.72 -2.52 -0.57
CA GLY A 75 2.30 -3.86 -0.65
C GLY A 75 2.04 -4.70 0.60
N VAL A 76 2.08 -4.10 1.79
CA VAL A 76 1.64 -4.79 3.02
C VAL A 76 0.16 -5.18 2.95
N CYS A 77 -0.69 -4.26 2.50
CA CYS A 77 -2.13 -4.53 2.34
C CYS A 77 -2.37 -5.72 1.40
N ALA A 78 -1.68 -5.76 0.25
CA ALA A 78 -1.77 -6.87 -0.69
C ALA A 78 -1.33 -8.22 -0.06
N ALA A 79 -0.25 -8.23 0.72
CA ALA A 79 0.19 -9.43 1.40
C ALA A 79 -0.83 -9.93 2.45
N ALA A 80 -1.38 -9.01 3.25
CA ALA A 80 -2.42 -9.35 4.23
C ALA A 80 -3.71 -9.84 3.56
N LEU A 81 -4.10 -9.24 2.42
CA LEU A 81 -5.25 -9.67 1.63
C LEU A 81 -5.05 -11.08 1.05
N ASN A 82 -3.86 -11.39 0.53
CA ASN A 82 -3.57 -12.74 0.05
C ASN A 82 -3.69 -13.79 1.17
N GLN A 83 -3.24 -13.47 2.38
CA GLN A 83 -3.39 -14.36 3.53
C GLN A 83 -4.86 -14.50 3.94
N ILE A 84 -5.64 -13.42 3.91
CA ILE A 84 -7.09 -13.48 4.19
C ILE A 84 -7.82 -14.31 3.14
N ASP A 85 -7.46 -14.16 1.86
CA ASP A 85 -8.03 -14.94 0.77
C ASP A 85 -7.74 -16.43 0.95
N LEU A 86 -6.51 -16.79 1.31
CA LEU A 86 -6.15 -18.16 1.70
C LEU A 86 -7.02 -18.66 2.86
N ILE A 87 -7.16 -17.88 3.94
CA ILE A 87 -7.98 -18.24 5.10
C ILE A 87 -9.45 -18.48 4.73
N GLN A 88 -9.99 -17.75 3.75
CA GLN A 88 -11.39 -17.85 3.34
C GLN A 88 -11.64 -18.94 2.28
N SER A 89 -10.62 -19.26 1.48
CA SER A 89 -10.75 -20.21 0.37
C SER A 89 -10.16 -21.60 0.65
N ASP A 90 -9.28 -21.74 1.63
CA ASP A 90 -8.61 -23.01 1.89
C ASP A 90 -9.56 -24.00 2.55
N GLY A 91 -9.89 -25.06 1.81
CA GLY A 91 -10.65 -26.23 2.25
C GLY A 91 -12.05 -25.95 2.82
N PRO A 92 -12.80 -27.00 3.16
CA PRO A 92 -14.01 -26.87 3.97
C PRO A 92 -13.65 -26.57 5.44
N PHE A 93 -14.40 -25.68 6.09
CA PHE A 93 -14.27 -25.37 7.52
C PHE A 93 -15.48 -25.89 8.27
N ASN A 94 -15.34 -27.07 8.87
CA ASN A 94 -16.39 -27.74 9.65
C ASN A 94 -15.81 -28.30 10.96
N PRO A 95 -15.54 -27.44 11.97
CA PRO A 95 -14.98 -27.88 13.25
C PRO A 95 -15.77 -28.99 13.96
N GLN A 96 -17.09 -29.01 13.76
CA GLN A 96 -18.01 -30.03 14.28
C GLN A 96 -17.92 -31.40 13.59
N LYS A 97 -17.34 -31.47 12.38
CA LYS A 97 -17.17 -32.73 11.64
C LYS A 97 -15.78 -33.29 11.90
N THR A 98 -15.74 -34.58 12.15
CA THR A 98 -14.51 -35.35 12.29
C THR A 98 -14.25 -36.10 10.97
N ASN A 99 -13.04 -36.00 10.45
CA ASN A 99 -12.59 -36.79 9.30
C ASN A 99 -12.47 -38.28 9.68
N ASN A 100 -12.28 -39.14 8.70
CA ASN A 100 -12.05 -40.58 8.93
C ASN A 100 -10.83 -40.86 9.84
N ASP A 101 -9.88 -39.91 9.89
CA ASP A 101 -8.66 -39.98 10.71
C ASP A 101 -8.86 -39.48 12.15
N GLY A 102 -10.09 -39.13 12.55
CA GLY A 102 -10.39 -38.67 13.91
C GLY A 102 -10.06 -37.19 14.19
N THR A 103 -9.59 -36.44 13.19
CA THR A 103 -9.28 -35.01 13.32
C THR A 103 -10.45 -34.13 12.88
N PRO A 104 -10.65 -32.94 13.50
CA PRO A 104 -11.60 -31.95 13.00
C PRO A 104 -11.28 -31.51 11.57
N GLN A 105 -12.31 -31.24 10.77
CA GLN A 105 -12.14 -30.70 9.42
C GLN A 105 -11.88 -29.19 9.47
N ILE A 106 -10.66 -28.82 9.83
CA ILE A 106 -10.20 -27.44 9.97
C ILE A 106 -8.95 -27.26 9.08
N PRO A 107 -8.96 -26.29 8.15
CA PRO A 107 -7.79 -25.95 7.34
C PRO A 107 -6.60 -25.54 8.23
N PRO A 108 -5.34 -25.83 7.82
CA PRO A 108 -4.16 -25.52 8.62
C PRO A 108 -4.10 -24.05 9.08
N GLU A 109 -4.47 -23.11 8.19
CA GLU A 109 -4.47 -21.66 8.42
C GLU A 109 -5.49 -21.18 9.47
N LEU A 110 -6.43 -22.04 9.87
CA LEU A 110 -7.49 -21.76 10.84
C LEU A 110 -7.34 -22.52 12.15
N VAL A 111 -6.21 -23.19 12.35
CA VAL A 111 -5.88 -23.78 13.65
C VAL A 111 -5.78 -22.66 14.68
N LEU A 112 -6.44 -22.84 15.82
CA LEU A 112 -6.47 -21.87 16.90
C LEU A 112 -5.07 -21.57 17.44
N GLY A 113 -4.80 -20.30 17.71
CA GLY A 113 -3.52 -19.85 18.25
C GLY A 113 -2.79 -18.88 17.32
N VAL A 114 -1.51 -18.68 17.61
CA VAL A 114 -0.61 -17.83 16.82
C VAL A 114 0.18 -18.72 15.89
N HIS A 115 0.18 -18.37 14.61
CA HIS A 115 0.92 -19.06 13.57
C HIS A 115 2.32 -18.50 13.44
N ASP A 116 3.24 -19.34 13.01
CA ASP A 116 4.64 -18.96 12.90
C ASP A 116 4.83 -17.76 11.95
N PRO A 117 5.76 -16.84 12.28
CA PRO A 117 5.96 -15.67 11.47
C PRO A 117 6.49 -16.03 10.07
N ALA A 118 5.76 -15.66 9.03
CA ALA A 118 6.18 -15.84 7.65
C ALA A 118 6.93 -14.60 7.15
N ASN A 119 8.02 -14.81 6.41
CA ASN A 119 8.74 -13.73 5.74
C ASN A 119 7.93 -13.23 4.55
N VAL A 120 7.69 -11.93 4.49
CA VAL A 120 6.91 -11.29 3.43
C VAL A 120 7.71 -10.14 2.83
N VAL A 121 7.66 -10.03 1.51
CA VAL A 121 8.20 -8.87 0.79
C VAL A 121 7.14 -7.78 0.78
N VAL A 122 7.39 -6.70 1.50
CA VAL A 122 6.46 -5.56 1.60
C VAL A 122 6.48 -4.74 0.33
N TYR A 123 7.67 -4.46 -0.20
CA TYR A 123 7.82 -3.69 -1.42
C TYR A 123 9.12 -4.07 -2.12
N GLN A 124 9.06 -4.14 -3.44
CA GLN A 124 10.19 -4.41 -4.30
C GLN A 124 10.18 -3.35 -5.40
N TYR A 125 11.23 -2.52 -5.45
CA TYR A 125 11.43 -1.63 -6.59
C TYR A 125 12.73 -1.96 -7.31
N LYS A 126 12.66 -1.86 -8.63
CA LYS A 126 13.83 -1.95 -9.51
C LYS A 126 14.34 -0.54 -9.75
N ASP A 127 15.56 -0.25 -9.30
CA ASP A 127 16.20 1.02 -9.60
C ASP A 127 16.46 1.13 -11.12
N PRO A 128 15.86 2.10 -11.83
CA PRO A 128 16.07 2.25 -13.26
C PRO A 128 17.48 2.73 -13.62
N ALA A 129 18.23 3.33 -12.68
CA ALA A 129 19.61 3.76 -12.91
C ALA A 129 20.60 2.58 -12.84
N ASN A 130 20.28 1.56 -12.03
CA ASN A 130 21.08 0.37 -11.84
C ASN A 130 20.17 -0.85 -11.97
N ASN A 131 20.01 -1.36 -13.20
CA ASN A 131 19.10 -2.44 -13.58
C ASN A 131 19.25 -3.76 -12.77
N SER A 132 20.22 -3.84 -11.87
CA SER A 132 20.55 -4.95 -10.97
C SER A 132 20.22 -4.69 -9.49
N ASN A 133 19.95 -3.45 -9.08
CA ASN A 133 19.72 -3.12 -7.68
C ASN A 133 18.22 -3.14 -7.37
N ILE A 134 17.77 -4.26 -6.82
CA ILE A 134 16.42 -4.45 -6.33
C ILE A 134 16.46 -4.11 -4.85
N VAL A 135 15.76 -3.07 -4.44
CA VAL A 135 15.59 -2.77 -3.02
C VAL A 135 14.33 -3.46 -2.54
N ILE A 136 14.51 -4.29 -1.51
CA ILE A 136 13.47 -5.10 -0.89
C ILE A 136 13.25 -4.55 0.52
N VAL A 137 12.01 -4.22 0.85
CA VAL A 137 11.60 -3.94 2.23
C VAL A 137 11.10 -5.26 2.84
N PRO A 138 11.86 -5.90 3.73
CA PRO A 138 11.43 -7.13 4.38
C PRO A 138 10.38 -6.81 5.45
N GLY A 139 9.39 -7.70 5.57
CA GLY A 139 8.41 -7.70 6.63
C GLY A 139 8.17 -9.11 7.17
N VAL A 140 7.52 -9.18 8.31
CA VAL A 140 7.17 -10.40 9.01
C VAL A 140 5.66 -10.41 9.22
N MET A 141 5.00 -11.46 8.75
CA MET A 141 3.56 -11.66 8.86
C MET A 141 3.25 -12.70 9.93
N THR A 142 2.32 -12.40 10.84
CA THR A 142 1.79 -13.32 11.84
C THR A 142 0.27 -13.39 11.73
N THR A 143 -0.27 -14.59 11.83
CA THR A 143 -1.72 -14.83 11.85
C THR A 143 -2.11 -15.33 13.23
N THR A 144 -3.07 -14.67 13.86
CA THR A 144 -3.64 -15.11 15.13
C THR A 144 -5.09 -15.50 14.93
N VAL A 145 -5.43 -16.74 15.23
CA VAL A 145 -6.79 -17.28 15.12
C VAL A 145 -7.39 -17.48 16.51
N THR A 146 -8.56 -16.89 16.73
CA THR A 146 -9.30 -16.97 17.99
C THR A 146 -10.71 -17.47 17.75
N ASP A 147 -11.19 -18.37 18.60
CA ASP A 147 -12.60 -18.75 18.65
C ASP A 147 -13.42 -17.62 19.26
N LEU A 148 -14.45 -17.16 18.54
CA LEU A 148 -15.36 -16.12 19.03
C LEU A 148 -16.50 -16.67 19.89
N ASN A 149 -16.71 -17.99 19.90
CA ASN A 149 -17.80 -18.63 20.64
C ASN A 149 -17.33 -19.87 21.42
N PRO A 150 -16.32 -19.73 22.30
CA PRO A 150 -15.76 -20.86 23.02
C PRO A 150 -16.82 -21.52 23.92
N GLY A 151 -17.07 -22.81 23.70
CA GLY A 151 -17.99 -23.62 24.52
C GLY A 151 -19.43 -23.72 24.01
N SER A 152 -19.76 -23.07 22.89
CA SER A 152 -21.01 -23.31 22.18
C SER A 152 -20.82 -24.38 21.10
N THR A 153 -21.76 -25.32 21.00
CA THR A 153 -21.74 -26.36 19.96
C THR A 153 -22.67 -26.06 18.78
N THR A 154 -23.33 -24.90 18.78
CA THR A 154 -24.35 -24.57 17.77
C THR A 154 -23.83 -23.70 16.65
N VAL A 155 -22.85 -22.83 16.91
CA VAL A 155 -22.26 -21.96 15.89
C VAL A 155 -20.76 -21.82 16.12
N TYR A 156 -19.97 -22.29 15.16
CA TYR A 156 -18.51 -22.18 15.16
C TYR A 156 -18.09 -20.97 14.34
N ILE A 157 -17.46 -20.00 14.99
CA ILE A 157 -17.02 -18.75 14.38
C ILE A 157 -15.58 -18.46 14.81
N TYR A 158 -14.65 -18.52 13.87
CA TYR A 158 -13.26 -18.17 14.12
C TYR A 158 -12.96 -16.78 13.54
N LYS A 159 -12.22 -15.98 14.30
CA LYS A 159 -11.65 -14.72 13.85
C LYS A 159 -10.16 -14.93 13.61
N ALA A 160 -9.70 -14.60 12.41
CA ALA A 160 -8.28 -14.54 12.10
C ALA A 160 -7.85 -13.07 12.00
N VAL A 161 -6.73 -12.74 12.66
CA VAL A 161 -6.08 -11.42 12.59
C VAL A 161 -4.71 -11.62 11.97
N VAL A 162 -4.53 -11.08 10.76
CA VAL A 162 -3.26 -11.08 10.05
C VAL A 162 -2.56 -9.76 10.35
N THR A 163 -1.36 -9.83 10.90
CA THR A 163 -0.52 -8.67 11.25
C THR A 163 0.78 -8.74 10.48
N VAL A 164 1.14 -7.68 9.79
CA VAL A 164 2.42 -7.55 9.09
C VAL A 164 3.21 -6.42 9.72
N THR A 165 4.43 -6.75 10.15
CA THR A 165 5.38 -5.81 10.74
C THR A 165 6.57 -5.62 9.81
N TYR A 166 7.05 -4.38 9.67
CA TYR A 166 8.19 -4.08 8.81
C TYR A 166 8.95 -2.84 9.29
N THR A 167 10.21 -2.73 8.91
CA THR A 167 11.05 -1.58 9.24
C THR A 167 11.35 -0.77 7.97
N TYR A 168 11.07 0.53 8.02
CA TYR A 168 11.36 1.45 6.93
C TYR A 168 11.94 2.76 7.49
N LEU A 169 13.08 3.23 6.95
CA LEU A 169 13.78 4.44 7.42
C LEU A 169 14.00 4.48 8.95
N ASN A 170 14.46 3.36 9.53
CA ASN A 170 14.68 3.18 10.98
C ASN A 170 13.43 3.37 11.84
N ARG A 171 12.25 3.15 11.27
CA ARG A 171 10.97 3.15 12.00
C ARG A 171 10.26 1.82 11.78
N ASN A 172 9.67 1.30 12.85
CA ASN A 172 8.86 0.10 12.80
C ASN A 172 7.42 0.48 12.52
N TYR A 173 6.83 -0.18 11.54
CA TYR A 173 5.45 -0.05 11.15
C TYR A 173 4.75 -1.39 11.33
N SER A 174 3.46 -1.32 11.65
CA SER A 174 2.60 -2.49 11.76
C SER A 174 1.29 -2.19 11.06
N PHE A 175 0.78 -3.20 10.36
CA PHE A 175 -0.51 -3.17 9.70
C PHE A 175 -1.24 -4.47 10.04
N SER A 176 -2.53 -4.37 10.36
CA SER A 176 -3.34 -5.53 10.69
C SER A 176 -4.66 -5.50 9.96
N MET A 177 -5.07 -6.65 9.41
CA MET A 177 -6.42 -6.89 8.91
C MET A 177 -7.00 -8.11 9.59
N SER A 178 -8.32 -8.13 9.75
CA SER A 178 -9.01 -9.26 10.34
C SER A 178 -10.12 -9.75 9.45
N THR A 179 -10.36 -11.06 9.48
CA THR A 179 -11.48 -11.71 8.84
C THR A 179 -12.15 -12.68 9.80
N ILE A 180 -13.39 -13.04 9.49
CA ILE A 180 -14.17 -14.01 10.25
C ILE A 180 -14.54 -15.14 9.31
N ARG A 181 -14.43 -16.38 9.78
CA ARG A 181 -14.94 -17.56 9.08
C ARG A 181 -15.91 -18.31 9.98
N THR A 182 -17.06 -18.65 9.42
CA THR A 182 -18.10 -19.44 10.06
C THR A 182 -18.09 -20.85 9.50
N SER A 183 -18.59 -21.83 10.26
CA SER A 183 -18.87 -23.18 9.75
C SER A 183 -19.59 -23.15 8.40
N ASP A 184 -19.18 -24.02 7.47
CA ASP A 184 -19.80 -24.13 6.14
C ASP A 184 -21.14 -24.90 6.16
N ILE A 185 -21.50 -25.52 7.29
CA ILE A 185 -22.78 -26.24 7.52
C ILE A 185 -23.53 -25.70 8.73
#